data_AF-A0A523Q2Z1-F1
#
_entry.id   AF-A0A523Q2Z1-F1
#
_cell.length_a   1.000
_cell.length_b   1.000
_cell.length_c   1.000
_cell.angle_alpha   90.00
_cell.angle_beta   90.00
_cell.angle_gamma   90.00
#
_symmetry.space_group_name_H-M   'P 1'
#
loop_
_entity.id
_entity.type
_entity.pdbx_description
1 polymer ?
#
loop_
_entity_poly.entity_id
_entity_poly.type
_entity_poly.pdbx_seq_one_letter_code
_entity_poly.pdbx_strand_id
1 'polypeptide(L)'
;MNRPLLWLALAGLSFAACSGVQASSARYHCEGGLVLQADLTPRAGRVLAGQTWWAVKRLREPAVRYRDDKKIVTLAMMGRRATWQEGNGPVLNCELVQPDFPHKF
;
A
#
# COMPACT_ATOMS: atom_id res chain seq x y z
N MET A 1 5.52 -54.70 -22.68
CA MET A 1 5.09 -54.08 -21.41
C MET A 1 6.32 -53.84 -20.55
N ASN A 2 6.61 -52.58 -20.19
CA ASN A 2 7.32 -52.11 -18.98
C ASN A 2 8.06 -50.79 -19.25
N ARG A 3 7.42 -49.68 -18.89
CA ARG A 3 8.07 -48.44 -18.46
C ARG A 3 7.28 -47.91 -17.27
N PRO A 4 7.94 -47.66 -16.12
CA PRO A 4 7.56 -46.52 -15.31
C PRO A 4 8.80 -45.62 -15.14
N LEU A 5 8.74 -44.41 -15.68
CA LEU A 5 8.33 -43.21 -14.91
C LEU A 5 9.39 -42.85 -13.85
N LEU A 6 10.52 -42.34 -14.31
CA LEU A 6 11.42 -41.47 -13.54
C LEU A 6 11.24 -40.05 -14.09
N TRP A 7 10.15 -39.43 -13.69
CA TRP A 7 9.93 -37.99 -13.80
C TRP A 7 9.56 -37.53 -12.40
N LEU A 8 10.42 -36.73 -11.77
CA LEU A 8 10.10 -35.72 -10.76
C LEU A 8 11.40 -35.21 -10.13
N ALA A 9 12.08 -34.34 -10.86
CA ALA A 9 13.07 -33.42 -10.28
C ALA A 9 13.05 -32.10 -11.07
N LEU A 10 11.87 -31.51 -11.20
CA LEU A 10 11.68 -30.15 -11.71
C LEU A 10 10.79 -29.38 -10.74
N ALA A 11 11.39 -28.84 -9.70
CA ALA A 11 10.86 -27.69 -8.96
C ALA A 11 12.02 -27.03 -8.21
N GLY A 12 13.08 -26.67 -8.95
CA GLY A 12 14.11 -25.79 -8.45
C GLY A 12 13.50 -24.43 -8.13
N LEU A 13 13.39 -24.16 -6.82
CA LEU A 13 13.20 -22.87 -6.16
C LEU A 13 13.49 -21.65 -7.06
N SER A 14 12.45 -21.09 -7.66
CA SER A 14 12.48 -19.71 -8.17
C SER A 14 12.19 -18.74 -7.01
N PHE A 15 13.10 -18.65 -6.03
CA PHE A 15 13.16 -17.47 -5.17
C PHE A 15 13.83 -16.37 -5.97
N ALA A 16 13.06 -15.75 -6.87
CA ALA A 16 13.40 -14.46 -7.42
C ALA A 16 13.55 -13.50 -6.23
N ALA A 17 14.80 -13.21 -5.88
CA ALA A 17 15.17 -12.10 -5.03
C ALA A 17 14.66 -10.82 -5.71
N CYS A 18 13.42 -10.45 -5.40
CA CYS A 18 12.85 -9.18 -5.79
C CYS A 18 13.59 -8.09 -5.01
N SER A 19 14.53 -7.44 -5.69
CA SER A 19 15.25 -6.28 -5.21
C SER A 19 14.29 -5.18 -4.74
N GLY A 20 14.02 -5.16 -3.43
CA GLY A 20 14.15 -3.97 -2.60
C GLY A 20 13.14 -2.83 -2.75
N VAL A 21 11.93 -3.05 -3.26
CA VAL A 21 10.84 -2.06 -3.03
C VAL A 21 10.20 -2.36 -1.69
N GLN A 22 10.76 -1.81 -0.61
CA GLN A 22 10.15 -1.89 0.71
C GLN A 22 8.81 -1.13 0.68
N ALA A 23 7.71 -1.87 0.69
CA ALA A 23 6.42 -1.32 1.02
C ALA A 23 6.44 -0.94 2.51
N SER A 24 6.05 0.28 2.81
CA SER A 24 5.80 0.76 4.17
C SER A 24 4.30 0.68 4.42
N SER A 25 3.92 -0.02 5.47
CA SER A 25 2.52 -0.18 5.87
C SER A 25 2.21 0.77 7.02
N ALA A 26 1.07 1.43 6.97
CA ALA A 26 0.67 2.40 7.98
C ALA A 26 -0.83 2.37 8.20
N ARG A 27 -1.24 2.44 9.47
CA ARG A 27 -2.65 2.55 9.85
C ARG A 27 -2.95 3.92 10.45
N TYR A 28 -3.98 4.57 9.94
CA TYR A 28 -4.43 5.89 10.39
C TYR A 28 -5.87 5.83 10.89
N HIS A 29 -6.17 6.60 11.94
CA HIS A 29 -7.53 6.92 12.34
C HIS A 29 -7.87 8.32 11.86
N CYS A 30 -8.97 8.43 11.14
CA CYS A 30 -9.47 9.69 10.62
C CYS A 30 -10.68 10.18 11.41
N GLU A 31 -10.95 11.48 11.27
CA GLU A 31 -12.21 12.08 11.66
C GLU A 31 -13.41 11.28 11.12
N GLY A 32 -14.52 11.27 11.86
CA GLY A 32 -15.70 10.47 11.53
C GLY A 32 -15.55 8.96 11.77
N GLY A 33 -14.45 8.52 12.39
CA GLY A 33 -14.23 7.11 12.76
C GLY A 33 -13.73 6.24 11.60
N LEU A 34 -13.37 6.83 10.46
CA LEU A 34 -12.81 6.10 9.33
C LEU A 34 -11.39 5.60 9.68
N VAL A 35 -11.12 4.34 9.40
CA VAL A 35 -9.78 3.75 9.51
C VAL A 35 -9.19 3.57 8.12
N LEU A 36 -7.95 4.05 7.94
CA LEU A 36 -7.18 3.82 6.72
C LEU A 36 -6.06 2.84 6.98
N GLN A 37 -5.86 1.91 6.06
CA GLN A 37 -4.65 1.10 5.99
C GLN A 37 -3.96 1.35 4.66
N ALA A 38 -2.73 1.84 4.69
CA ALA A 38 -1.97 2.23 3.52
C ALA A 38 -0.70 1.39 3.40
N ASP A 39 -0.56 0.68 2.28
CA ASP A 39 0.63 -0.07 1.90
C ASP A 39 1.30 0.68 0.74
N LEU A 40 2.33 1.46 1.08
CA LEU A 40 2.89 2.48 0.18
C LEU A 40 4.35 2.21 -0.14
N THR A 41 4.70 2.42 -1.40
CA THR A 41 6.08 2.45 -1.89
C THR A 41 6.44 3.89 -2.29
N PRO A 42 7.71 4.19 -2.57
CA PRO A 42 8.11 5.52 -3.05
C PRO A 42 7.46 5.96 -4.37
N ARG A 43 6.76 5.07 -5.11
CA ARG A 43 6.15 5.37 -6.42
C ARG A 43 4.63 5.17 -6.45
N ALA A 44 4.12 4.19 -5.73
CA ALA A 44 2.70 3.81 -5.75
C ALA A 44 2.31 3.05 -4.48
N GLY A 45 1.04 2.71 -4.32
CA GLY A 45 0.59 1.91 -3.21
C GLY A 45 -0.87 1.57 -3.28
N ARG A 46 -1.37 0.99 -2.19
CA ARG A 46 -2.78 0.67 -2.01
C ARG A 46 -3.26 1.23 -0.69
N VAL A 47 -4.48 1.75 -0.67
CA VAL A 47 -5.10 2.29 0.54
C VAL A 47 -6.47 1.63 0.70
N LEU A 48 -6.69 0.95 1.82
CA LEU A 48 -8.00 0.51 2.25
C LEU A 48 -8.64 1.67 3.02
N ALA A 49 -9.75 2.18 2.50
CA ALA A 49 -10.60 3.15 3.17
C ALA A 49 -11.96 2.52 3.43
N GLY A 50 -12.29 2.29 4.71
CA GLY A 50 -13.48 1.53 5.08
C GLY A 50 -13.37 0.09 4.56
N GLN A 51 -14.13 -0.25 3.52
CA GLN A 51 -14.13 -1.58 2.88
C GLN A 51 -13.60 -1.57 1.44
N THR A 52 -13.18 -0.40 0.92
CA THR A 52 -12.77 -0.25 -0.48
C THR A 52 -11.27 -0.10 -0.58
N TRP A 53 -10.65 -0.92 -1.44
CA TRP A 53 -9.24 -0.78 -1.80
C TRP A 53 -9.05 0.18 -2.98
N TRP A 54 -8.19 1.17 -2.78
CA TRP A 54 -7.81 2.16 -3.78
C TRP A 54 -6.36 1.95 -4.20
N ALA A 55 -6.11 1.85 -5.50
CA ALA A 55 -4.76 1.89 -6.04
C ALA A 55 -4.35 3.36 -6.24
N VAL A 56 -3.22 3.76 -5.66
CA VAL A 56 -2.77 5.16 -5.68
C VAL A 56 -1.33 5.27 -6.18
N LYS A 57 -1.00 6.37 -6.83
CA LYS A 57 0.33 6.72 -7.33
C LYS A 57 0.84 7.96 -6.63
N ARG A 58 2.15 7.99 -6.36
CA ARG A 58 2.79 9.14 -5.74
C ARG A 58 2.89 10.28 -6.74
N LEU A 59 2.45 11.47 -6.34
CA LEU A 59 2.63 12.70 -7.09
C LEU A 59 4.03 13.28 -6.83
N ARG A 60 4.60 13.94 -7.85
CA ARG A 60 5.88 14.65 -7.73
C ARG A 60 5.65 16.02 -7.13
N GLU A 61 5.38 16.08 -5.83
CA GLU A 61 5.10 17.30 -5.07
C GLU A 61 5.95 17.35 -3.79
N PRO A 62 6.18 18.54 -3.19
CA PRO A 62 7.00 18.67 -1.98
C PRO A 62 6.40 17.95 -0.76
N ALA A 63 5.08 17.78 -0.72
CA ALA A 63 4.40 16.92 0.24
C ALA A 63 4.28 15.49 -0.31
N VAL A 64 4.39 14.48 0.56
CA VAL A 64 4.18 13.08 0.17
C VAL A 64 2.70 12.86 -0.12
N ARG A 65 2.32 13.03 -1.39
CA ARG A 65 0.93 12.96 -1.86
C ARG A 65 0.75 11.78 -2.81
N TYR A 66 -0.34 11.05 -2.61
CA TYR A 66 -0.77 9.93 -3.42
C TYR A 66 -2.18 10.20 -3.96
N ARG A 67 -2.44 9.77 -5.18
CA ARG A 67 -3.74 9.93 -5.85
C ARG A 67 -4.00 8.74 -6.77
N ASP A 68 -5.25 8.32 -6.89
CA ASP A 68 -5.62 7.28 -7.84
C ASP A 68 -5.66 7.81 -9.29
N ASP A 69 -5.66 6.89 -10.25
CA ASP A 69 -5.65 7.27 -11.67
C ASP A 69 -6.94 7.99 -12.10
N LYS A 70 -8.07 7.71 -11.45
CA LYS A 70 -9.35 8.37 -11.72
C LYS A 70 -9.48 9.72 -11.02
N LYS A 71 -8.49 10.11 -10.20
CA LYS A 71 -8.46 11.35 -9.40
C LYS A 71 -9.67 11.46 -8.46
N ILE A 72 -10.19 10.33 -8.02
CA ILE A 72 -11.26 10.23 -7.05
C ILE A 72 -10.66 10.39 -5.66
N VAL A 73 -9.57 9.70 -5.32
CA VAL A 73 -9.02 9.74 -3.97
C VAL A 73 -7.69 10.46 -3.91
N THR A 74 -7.49 11.25 -2.87
CA THR A 74 -6.22 11.88 -2.55
C THR A 74 -5.84 11.58 -1.11
N LEU A 75 -4.62 11.07 -0.93
CA LEU A 75 -3.97 10.89 0.36
C LEU A 75 -2.75 11.79 0.42
N ALA A 76 -2.69 12.72 1.37
CA ALA A 76 -1.47 13.50 1.63
C ALA A 76 -0.93 13.15 3.01
N MET A 77 0.37 12.90 3.12
CA MET A 77 1.02 12.51 4.36
C MET A 77 2.10 13.52 4.76
N MET A 78 2.15 13.82 6.05
CA MET A 78 3.14 14.69 6.67
C MET A 78 3.51 14.15 8.05
N GLY A 79 4.60 13.37 8.12
CA GLY A 79 5.04 12.73 9.35
C GLY A 79 4.00 11.76 9.91
N ARG A 80 3.46 12.07 11.10
CA ARG A 80 2.43 11.27 11.78
C ARG A 80 1.00 11.66 11.42
N ARG A 81 0.80 12.66 10.58
CA ARG A 81 -0.52 13.11 10.13
C ARG A 81 -0.72 12.77 8.67
N ALA A 82 -1.96 12.50 8.30
CA ALA A 82 -2.39 12.36 6.93
C ALA A 82 -3.72 13.08 6.71
N THR A 83 -4.01 13.44 5.47
CA THR A 83 -5.34 13.88 5.07
C THR A 83 -5.86 12.97 3.97
N TRP A 84 -7.14 12.62 4.06
CA TRP A 84 -7.84 11.80 3.10
C TRP A 84 -9.00 12.56 2.50
N GLN A 85 -9.14 12.49 1.19
CA GLN A 85 -10.27 13.07 0.47
C GLN A 85 -10.74 12.11 -0.62
N GLU A 86 -12.05 11.93 -0.71
CA GLU A 86 -12.72 11.17 -1.76
C GLU A 86 -13.63 12.08 -2.58
N GLY A 87 -13.42 12.10 -3.90
CA GLY A 87 -14.00 13.02 -4.87
C GLY A 87 -13.86 14.47 -4.45
N ASN A 88 -14.98 15.18 -4.49
CA ASN A 88 -15.14 16.54 -3.97
C ASN A 88 -15.70 16.54 -2.53
N GLY A 89 -15.60 15.41 -1.82
CA GLY A 89 -16.02 15.28 -0.44
C GLY A 89 -15.14 16.06 0.54
N PRO A 90 -15.51 16.05 1.83
CA PRO A 90 -14.73 16.71 2.87
C PRO A 90 -13.33 16.09 2.97
N VAL A 91 -12.36 16.93 3.32
CA VAL A 91 -11.02 16.47 3.69
C VAL A 91 -11.08 15.98 5.13
N LEU A 92 -10.78 14.71 5.35
CA LEU A 92 -10.69 14.10 6.67
C LEU A 92 -9.26 14.20 7.17
N ASN A 93 -9.07 14.71 8.39
CA ASN A 93 -7.78 14.65 9.06
C ASN A 93 -7.58 13.28 9.71
N CYS A 94 -6.39 12.73 9.56
CA CYS A 94 -6.04 11.40 10.03
C CYS A 94 -4.73 11.41 10.81
N GLU A 95 -4.66 10.61 11.87
CA GLU A 95 -3.46 10.45 12.69
C GLU A 95 -2.95 9.00 12.64
N LEU A 96 -1.64 8.87 12.57
CA LEU A 96 -0.94 7.59 12.52
C LEU A 96 -1.07 6.88 13.88
N VAL A 97 -1.77 5.75 13.87
CA VAL A 97 -1.98 4.90 15.05
C VAL A 97 -0.89 3.84 15.14
N GLN A 98 -0.49 3.27 14.00
CA GLN A 98 0.52 2.23 13.95
C GLN A 98 1.36 2.38 12.66
N PRO A 99 2.65 2.74 12.77
CA PRO A 99 3.59 2.49 11.70
C PRO A 99 3.95 1.01 11.73
N ASP A 100 3.63 0.29 10.66
CA ASP A 100 4.14 -1.07 10.48
C ASP A 100 5.40 -0.95 9.63
N PHE A 101 6.52 -0.75 10.34
CA PHE A 101 7.84 -0.84 9.72
C PHE A 101 8.10 -2.32 9.45
N PRO A 102 8.46 -2.72 8.21
CA PRO A 102 8.81 -4.11 7.96
C PRO A 102 9.91 -4.50 8.94
N HIS A 103 9.61 -5.47 9.81
CA HIS A 103 10.57 -6.03 10.74
C HIS A 103 11.86 -6.35 9.97
N LYS A 104 12.97 -5.72 10.37
CA LYS A 104 14.31 -6.10 9.90
C LYS A 104 14.47 -7.59 10.23
N PHE A 105 14.54 -8.43 9.20
CA PHE A 105 15.09 -9.78 9.30
C PHE A 105 16.60 -9.69 9.07
#